data_AF-A0A524EXU8-F1
#
_entry.id   AF-A0A524EXU8-F1
#
_cell.length_a   1.000
_cell.length_b   1.000
_cell.length_c   1.000
_cell.angle_alpha   90.00
_cell.angle_beta   90.00
_cell.angle_gamma   90.00
#
_symmetry.space_group_name_H-M   'P 1'
#
loop_
_entity.id
_entity.type
_entity.pdbx_description
1 polymer ?
#
loop_
_entity_poly.entity_id
_entity_poly.type
_entity_poly.pdbx_seq_one_letter_code
_entity_poly.pdbx_strand_id
1 'polypeptide(L)'
;MFKRLKKDLEINIEEKDGQLFLGDKKKDIRLVMLRPNELMEFCEFAGTNADDILIWVGKTLGKSLMERYFYSKDWNTENMATKKEVVLGILEALILMGYGAVTGQFRKDHILINVYESLATEEKDNIMAKNLCILYLGIFNGVFEVLGIDVDGKEIECVLSGDDKCSYKFDLLGEELDDKLVDEEISEEAVSEFLASL
;
A
#
# COMPACT_ATOMS: atom_id res chain seq x y z
N MET A 1 19.98 -6.01 -9.32
CA MET A 1 19.01 -7.12 -9.33
C MET A 1 18.49 -7.25 -7.90
N PHE A 2 17.56 -6.38 -7.51
CA PHE A 2 16.88 -6.53 -6.23
C PHE A 2 16.07 -7.83 -6.27
N LYS A 3 16.13 -8.60 -5.18
CA LYS A 3 15.29 -9.79 -5.00
C LYS A 3 13.85 -9.37 -5.28
N ARG A 4 13.19 -9.97 -6.28
CA ARG A 4 11.72 -10.01 -6.29
C ARG A 4 11.31 -10.58 -4.95
N LEU A 5 10.71 -9.75 -4.11
CA LEU A 5 10.27 -10.11 -2.75
C LEU A 5 9.44 -11.40 -2.75
N LYS A 6 8.72 -11.65 -3.85
CA LYS A 6 7.86 -12.80 -4.12
C LYS A 6 8.42 -14.20 -3.79
N LYS A 7 9.74 -14.43 -3.82
CA LYS A 7 10.31 -15.75 -3.45
C LYS A 7 10.53 -15.94 -1.94
N ASP A 8 10.57 -14.85 -1.18
CA ASP A 8 10.77 -14.86 0.27
C ASP A 8 9.52 -14.38 1.05
N LEU A 9 8.52 -13.81 0.37
CA LEU A 9 7.26 -13.36 0.94
C LEU A 9 6.13 -14.37 0.66
N GLU A 10 5.93 -15.30 1.59
CA GLU A 10 4.74 -16.16 1.63
C GLU A 10 4.03 -15.96 2.97
N ILE A 11 2.69 -16.06 2.98
CA ILE A 11 1.92 -16.07 4.22
C ILE A 11 2.08 -17.46 4.87
N ASN A 12 2.76 -17.50 6.02
CA ASN A 12 2.99 -18.71 6.78
C ASN A 12 2.06 -18.76 8.00
N ILE A 13 1.39 -19.90 8.19
CA ILE A 13 0.51 -20.17 9.32
C ILE A 13 1.17 -21.21 10.22
N GLU A 14 1.54 -20.81 11.43
CA GLU A 14 1.97 -21.73 12.48
C GLU A 14 0.74 -22.14 13.31
N GLU A 15 0.15 -23.28 12.95
CA GLU A 15 -1.08 -23.78 13.57
C GLU A 15 -0.94 -24.04 15.07
N LYS A 16 0.24 -24.50 15.52
CA LYS A 16 0.48 -24.85 16.93
C LYS A 16 0.38 -23.65 17.87
N ASP A 17 0.83 -22.50 17.40
CA ASP A 17 0.86 -21.27 18.19
C ASP A 17 -0.27 -20.29 17.80
N GLY A 18 -1.05 -20.62 16.76
CA GLY A 18 -2.09 -19.75 16.21
C GLY A 18 -1.54 -18.44 15.66
N GLN A 19 -0.37 -18.49 15.00
CA GLN A 19 0.34 -17.29 14.54
C GLN A 19 0.42 -17.24 13.02
N LEU A 20 0.20 -16.05 12.45
CA LEU A 20 0.40 -15.76 11.04
C LEU A 20 1.64 -14.88 10.85
N PHE A 21 2.39 -15.13 9.78
CA PHE A 21 3.57 -14.37 9.42
C PHE A 21 3.60 -14.11 7.91
N LEU A 22 4.07 -12.93 7.52
CA LEU A 22 4.53 -12.71 6.15
C LEU A 22 6.03 -13.03 6.13
N GLY A 23 6.44 -14.15 5.53
CA GLY A 23 7.83 -14.66 5.57
C GLY A 23 8.10 -15.68 6.70
N ASP A 24 9.38 -15.87 7.08
CA ASP A 24 9.90 -16.67 8.18
C ASP A 24 9.61 -16.06 9.57
N LYS A 25 9.01 -16.88 10.43
CA LYS A 25 8.70 -16.63 11.85
C LYS A 25 9.80 -15.94 12.67
N LYS A 26 11.08 -16.19 12.38
CA LYS A 26 12.20 -15.63 13.17
C LYS A 26 12.67 -14.25 12.73
N LYS A 27 12.33 -13.82 11.51
CA LYS A 27 12.80 -12.55 10.94
C LYS A 27 11.66 -11.60 10.61
N ASP A 28 10.48 -12.13 10.35
CA ASP A 28 9.51 -11.43 9.55
C ASP A 28 8.25 -11.02 10.34
N ILE A 29 7.27 -10.46 9.62
CA ILE A 29 6.21 -9.64 10.21
C ILE A 29 5.09 -10.55 10.72
N ARG A 30 4.84 -10.52 12.02
CA ARG A 30 3.65 -11.16 12.61
C ARG A 30 2.40 -10.42 12.13
N LEU A 31 1.46 -11.18 11.60
CA LEU A 31 0.19 -10.67 11.09
C LEU A 31 -0.95 -10.99 12.05
N VAL A 32 -1.99 -10.16 11.98
CA VAL A 32 -3.29 -10.39 12.59
C VAL A 32 -4.34 -10.24 11.49
N MET A 33 -5.24 -11.20 11.39
CA MET A 33 -6.37 -11.12 10.47
C MET A 33 -7.51 -10.39 11.17
N LEU A 34 -7.95 -9.27 10.60
CA LEU A 34 -9.07 -8.48 11.08
C LEU A 34 -10.11 -8.37 9.98
N ARG A 35 -11.38 -8.31 10.35
CA ARG A 35 -12.45 -8.03 9.38
C ARG A 35 -12.52 -6.52 9.14
N PRO A 36 -12.75 -6.04 7.91
CA PRO A 36 -12.87 -4.60 7.63
C PRO A 36 -13.86 -3.86 8.56
N ASN A 37 -14.98 -4.50 8.89
CA ASN A 37 -15.97 -3.96 9.84
C ASN A 37 -15.41 -3.66 11.24
N GLU A 38 -14.43 -4.40 11.73
CA GLU A 38 -13.83 -4.15 13.06
C GLU A 38 -13.06 -2.81 13.07
N LEU A 39 -12.46 -2.42 11.94
CA LEU A 39 -11.83 -1.11 11.81
C LEU A 39 -12.88 0.01 11.76
N MET A 40 -14.00 -0.23 11.06
CA MET A 40 -15.09 0.76 10.97
C MET A 40 -15.74 1.01 12.33
N GLU A 41 -16.01 -0.04 13.10
CA GLU A 41 -16.52 0.06 14.47
C GLU A 41 -15.56 0.85 15.38
N PHE A 42 -14.24 0.63 15.24
CA PHE A 42 -13.25 1.45 15.94
C PHE A 42 -13.36 2.93 15.55
N CYS A 43 -13.50 3.24 14.27
CA CYS A 43 -13.65 4.62 13.80
C CYS A 43 -14.92 5.29 14.35
N GLU A 44 -16.02 4.55 14.47
CA GLU A 44 -17.25 5.04 15.10
C GLU A 44 -17.01 5.44 16.56
N PHE A 45 -16.28 4.61 17.30
CA PHE A 45 -15.91 4.90 18.67
C PHE A 45 -14.95 6.10 18.79
N ALA A 46 -13.97 6.21 17.88
CA ALA A 46 -12.99 7.28 17.87
C ALA A 46 -13.57 8.66 17.47
N GLY A 47 -14.71 8.66 16.76
CA GLY A 47 -15.42 9.86 16.34
C GLY A 47 -14.58 10.73 15.40
N THR A 48 -14.56 12.05 15.63
CA THR A 48 -13.90 13.02 14.75
C THR A 48 -12.38 12.85 14.64
N ASN A 49 -11.76 12.08 15.53
CA ASN A 49 -10.32 11.81 15.50
C ASN A 49 -9.95 10.59 14.67
N ALA A 50 -10.94 9.84 14.15
CA ALA A 50 -10.71 8.60 13.42
C ALA A 50 -9.74 8.78 12.25
N ASP A 51 -9.94 9.82 11.44
CA ASP A 51 -9.14 10.09 10.24
C ASP A 51 -7.65 10.27 10.58
N ASP A 52 -7.34 11.12 11.56
CA ASP A 52 -5.97 11.37 12.02
C ASP A 52 -5.32 10.10 12.57
N ILE A 53 -6.09 9.31 13.34
CA ILE A 53 -5.61 8.04 13.89
C ILE A 53 -5.32 7.06 12.75
N LEU A 54 -6.20 6.95 11.75
CA LEU A 54 -6.01 6.04 10.63
C LEU A 54 -4.83 6.42 9.75
N ILE A 55 -4.63 7.72 9.49
CA ILE A 55 -3.44 8.21 8.79
C ILE A 55 -2.19 7.85 9.59
N TRP A 56 -2.18 8.08 10.91
CA TRP A 56 -1.05 7.76 11.77
C TRP A 56 -0.76 6.26 11.84
N VAL A 57 -1.79 5.43 11.99
CA VAL A 57 -1.68 3.97 11.99
C VAL A 57 -1.16 3.48 10.64
N GLY A 58 -1.75 3.96 9.54
CA GLY A 58 -1.30 3.64 8.19
C GLY A 58 0.17 3.99 7.97
N LYS A 59 0.58 5.23 8.34
CA LYS A 59 1.99 5.64 8.25
C LYS A 59 2.90 4.73 9.06
N THR A 60 2.49 4.37 10.28
CA THR A 60 3.22 3.44 11.14
C THR A 60 3.37 2.06 10.49
N LEU A 61 2.32 1.55 9.84
CA LEU A 61 2.36 0.28 9.11
C LEU A 61 3.31 0.34 7.92
N GLY A 62 3.22 1.38 7.09
CA GLY A 62 4.12 1.59 5.94
C GLY A 62 5.59 1.68 6.36
N LYS A 63 5.87 2.45 7.42
CA LYS A 63 7.22 2.54 8.02
C LYS A 63 7.71 1.20 8.54
N SER A 64 6.86 0.48 9.28
CA SER A 64 7.23 -0.83 9.86
C SER A 64 7.52 -1.87 8.78
N LEU A 65 6.75 -1.88 7.70
CA LEU A 65 7.02 -2.76 6.53
C LEU A 65 8.39 -2.45 5.93
N MET A 66 8.68 -1.17 5.71
CA MET A 66 9.95 -0.71 5.16
C MET A 66 11.13 -1.06 6.07
N GLU A 67 11.03 -0.77 7.37
CA GLU A 67 12.06 -1.08 8.35
C GLU A 67 12.32 -2.59 8.41
N ARG A 68 11.30 -3.43 8.34
CA ARG A 68 11.48 -4.89 8.44
C ARG A 68 12.23 -5.48 7.24
N TYR A 69 11.87 -5.08 6.03
CA TYR A 69 12.49 -5.63 4.82
C TYR A 69 13.80 -4.93 4.44
N PHE A 70 14.02 -3.71 4.93
CA PHE A 70 15.15 -2.87 4.50
C PHE A 70 15.88 -2.17 5.66
N TYR A 71 15.88 -2.76 6.86
CA TYR A 71 16.43 -2.20 8.11
C TYR A 71 17.86 -1.63 8.05
N SER A 72 18.68 -2.08 7.11
CA SER A 72 20.11 -1.71 7.02
C SER A 72 20.44 -0.72 5.90
N LYS A 73 19.43 -0.12 5.27
CA LYS A 73 19.61 0.75 4.09
C LYS A 73 19.45 2.23 4.46
N ASP A 74 20.42 3.05 4.05
CA ASP A 74 20.27 4.51 4.06
C ASP A 74 19.70 4.99 2.72
N TRP A 75 18.39 5.26 2.72
CA TRP A 75 17.65 5.66 1.52
C TRP A 75 18.01 7.05 0.98
N ASN A 76 18.70 7.88 1.76
CA ASN A 76 19.14 9.20 1.27
C ASN A 76 20.25 9.10 0.21
N THR A 77 20.96 7.97 0.18
CA THR A 77 22.07 7.72 -0.75
C THR A 77 21.66 6.91 -1.98
N GLU A 78 20.45 6.34 -1.96
CA GLU A 78 19.94 5.49 -3.03
C GLU A 78 19.29 6.34 -4.13
N ASN A 79 19.46 5.93 -5.39
CA ASN A 79 18.86 6.63 -6.53
C ASN A 79 17.36 6.35 -6.65
N MET A 80 16.66 7.19 -7.44
CA MET A 80 15.21 7.10 -7.61
C MET A 80 14.76 5.79 -8.29
N ALA A 81 15.59 5.21 -9.17
CA ALA A 81 15.29 3.92 -9.81
C ALA A 81 15.17 2.80 -8.76
N THR A 82 16.11 2.73 -7.82
CA THR A 82 16.06 1.79 -6.69
C THR A 82 14.83 2.03 -5.83
N LYS A 83 14.52 3.30 -5.49
CA LYS A 83 13.36 3.63 -4.67
C LYS A 83 12.05 3.22 -5.34
N LYS A 84 11.93 3.43 -6.65
CA LYS A 84 10.80 2.96 -7.47
C LYS A 84 10.62 1.44 -7.41
N GLU A 85 11.69 0.67 -7.60
CA GLU A 85 11.63 -0.80 -7.48
C GLU A 85 11.13 -1.24 -6.09
N VAL A 86 11.56 -0.53 -5.05
CA VAL A 86 11.17 -0.82 -3.66
C VAL A 86 9.70 -0.48 -3.41
N VAL A 87 9.20 0.66 -3.90
CA VAL A 87 7.76 0.99 -3.84
C VAL A 87 6.95 -0.13 -4.47
N LEU A 88 7.28 -0.52 -5.71
CA LEU A 88 6.56 -1.58 -6.41
C LEU A 88 6.59 -2.91 -5.65
N GLY A 89 7.75 -3.27 -5.08
CA GLY A 89 7.87 -4.46 -4.23
C GLY A 89 7.01 -4.42 -2.96
N ILE A 90 6.84 -3.25 -2.34
CA ILE A 90 5.93 -3.08 -1.20
C ILE A 90 4.46 -3.20 -1.63
N LEU A 91 4.09 -2.68 -2.81
CA LEU A 91 2.73 -2.86 -3.33
C LEU A 91 2.41 -4.34 -3.57
N GLU A 92 3.37 -5.13 -4.07
CA GLU A 92 3.24 -6.59 -4.15
C GLU A 92 3.03 -7.24 -2.77
N ALA A 93 3.76 -6.79 -1.74
CA ALA A 93 3.59 -7.30 -0.38
C ALA A 93 2.19 -6.99 0.19
N LEU A 94 1.63 -5.81 -0.12
CA LEU A 94 0.26 -5.45 0.27
C LEU A 94 -0.77 -6.37 -0.39
N ILE A 95 -0.59 -6.72 -1.66
CA ILE A 95 -1.44 -7.71 -2.36
C ILE A 95 -1.43 -9.04 -1.61
N LEU A 96 -0.25 -9.54 -1.25
CA LEU A 96 -0.11 -10.82 -0.52
C LEU A 96 -0.76 -10.80 0.87
N MET A 97 -0.88 -9.63 1.49
CA MET A 97 -1.55 -9.44 2.78
C MET A 97 -3.07 -9.21 2.66
N GLY A 98 -3.63 -9.22 1.45
CA GLY A 98 -5.07 -9.10 1.22
C GLY A 98 -5.58 -7.66 1.22
N TYR A 99 -4.73 -6.67 0.95
CA TYR A 99 -5.14 -5.26 0.79
C TYR A 99 -5.80 -4.96 -0.56
N GLY A 100 -6.27 -5.98 -1.29
CA GLY A 100 -6.74 -5.86 -2.67
C GLY A 100 -5.61 -5.91 -3.70
N ALA A 101 -5.96 -5.70 -4.96
CA ALA A 101 -4.99 -5.67 -6.05
C ALA A 101 -4.42 -4.26 -6.24
N VAL A 102 -3.14 -4.11 -5.91
CA VAL A 102 -2.47 -2.81 -5.83
C VAL A 102 -1.49 -2.64 -6.99
N THR A 103 -1.58 -1.53 -7.70
CA THR A 103 -0.67 -1.19 -8.81
C THR A 103 -0.09 0.20 -8.59
N GLY A 104 1.14 0.43 -9.07
CA GLY A 104 1.81 1.72 -9.01
C GLY A 104 2.27 2.16 -10.39
N GLN A 105 2.08 3.43 -10.72
CA GLN A 105 2.54 4.06 -11.96
C GLN A 105 3.29 5.35 -11.62
N PHE A 106 4.49 5.48 -12.15
CA PHE A 106 5.34 6.65 -11.96
C PHE A 106 5.21 7.54 -13.20
N ARG A 107 4.68 8.75 -13.02
CA ARG A 107 4.63 9.81 -14.02
C ARG A 107 5.67 10.87 -13.70
N LYS A 108 5.88 11.78 -14.65
CA LYS A 108 6.94 12.78 -14.56
C LYS A 108 6.83 13.65 -13.30
N ASP A 109 5.62 14.05 -12.94
CA ASP A 109 5.29 14.97 -11.84
C ASP A 109 4.58 14.30 -10.67
N HIS A 110 4.16 13.03 -10.79
CA HIS A 110 3.38 12.35 -9.76
C HIS A 110 3.49 10.83 -9.80
N ILE A 111 3.10 10.19 -8.70
CA ILE A 111 2.93 8.74 -8.60
C ILE A 111 1.44 8.45 -8.44
N LEU A 112 0.91 7.51 -9.24
CA LEU A 112 -0.43 6.97 -9.07
C LEU A 112 -0.34 5.59 -8.43
N ILE A 113 -1.12 5.37 -7.38
CA ILE A 113 -1.32 4.03 -6.81
C ILE A 113 -2.81 3.71 -6.92
N ASN A 114 -3.14 2.61 -7.60
CA ASN A 114 -4.52 2.17 -7.77
C ASN A 114 -4.74 0.89 -6.97
N VAL A 115 -5.87 0.83 -6.27
CA VAL A 115 -6.31 -0.32 -5.48
C VAL A 115 -7.64 -0.80 -6.06
N TYR A 116 -7.57 -1.91 -6.78
CA TYR A 116 -8.73 -2.67 -7.25
C TYR A 116 -9.15 -3.65 -6.15
N GLU A 117 -10.44 -3.98 -6.10
CA GLU A 117 -11.00 -4.85 -5.05
C GLU A 117 -10.53 -4.41 -3.64
N SER A 118 -10.55 -3.10 -3.40
CA SER A 118 -10.08 -2.52 -2.15
C SER A 118 -10.89 -3.04 -0.96
N LEU A 119 -10.35 -2.94 0.25
CA LEU A 119 -11.06 -3.36 1.48
C LEU A 119 -12.43 -2.70 1.64
N ALA A 120 -12.61 -1.48 1.10
CA ALA A 120 -13.88 -0.77 1.12
C ALA A 120 -14.96 -1.43 0.25
N THR A 121 -14.58 -2.32 -0.68
CA THR A 121 -15.48 -3.03 -1.58
C THR A 121 -16.39 -4.01 -0.83
N GLU A 122 -15.88 -4.65 0.23
CA GLU A 122 -16.63 -5.58 1.07
C GLU A 122 -17.76 -4.90 1.84
N GLU A 123 -17.68 -3.58 2.03
CA GLU A 123 -18.55 -2.80 2.90
C GLU A 123 -19.14 -1.59 2.16
N LYS A 124 -19.35 -1.72 0.84
CA LYS A 124 -19.78 -0.63 -0.06
C LYS A 124 -21.04 0.12 0.39
N ASP A 125 -21.96 -0.57 1.06
CA ASP A 125 -23.21 0.00 1.57
C ASP A 125 -23.02 0.78 2.89
N ASN A 126 -21.83 0.71 3.50
CA ASN A 126 -21.49 1.41 4.72
C ASN A 126 -20.72 2.70 4.41
N ILE A 127 -21.28 3.86 4.75
CA ILE A 127 -20.64 5.16 4.55
C ILE A 127 -19.28 5.26 5.26
N MET A 128 -19.09 4.48 6.33
CA MET A 128 -17.84 4.44 7.09
C MET A 128 -16.74 3.64 6.40
N ALA A 129 -17.03 2.92 5.31
CA ALA A 129 -16.01 2.21 4.53
C ALA A 129 -14.94 3.15 3.97
N LYS A 130 -15.22 4.46 3.87
CA LYS A 130 -14.23 5.47 3.48
C LYS A 130 -13.02 5.51 4.41
N ASN A 131 -13.21 5.13 5.67
CA ASN A 131 -12.13 5.02 6.66
C ASN A 131 -11.06 4.00 6.25
N LEU A 132 -11.46 2.94 5.53
CA LEU A 132 -10.51 1.97 4.97
C LEU A 132 -9.64 2.62 3.88
N CYS A 133 -10.21 3.52 3.07
CA CYS A 133 -9.46 4.28 2.06
C CYS A 133 -8.40 5.21 2.68
N ILE A 134 -8.68 5.79 3.85
CA ILE A 134 -7.75 6.64 4.59
C ILE A 134 -6.54 5.84 5.07
N LEU A 135 -6.74 4.59 5.48
CA LEU A 135 -5.65 3.70 5.89
C LEU A 135 -4.63 3.49 4.76
N TYR A 136 -5.08 3.24 3.53
CA TYR A 136 -4.20 3.11 2.36
C TYR A 136 -3.36 4.38 2.15
N LEU A 137 -3.99 5.55 2.18
CA LEU A 137 -3.29 6.83 2.05
C LEU A 137 -2.20 6.96 3.13
N GLY A 138 -2.49 6.56 4.36
CA GLY A 138 -1.51 6.51 5.45
C GLY A 138 -0.34 5.57 5.14
N ILE A 139 -0.63 4.33 4.71
CA ILE A 139 0.38 3.31 4.37
C ILE A 139 1.34 3.83 3.30
N PHE A 140 0.81 4.34 2.19
CA PHE A 140 1.64 4.82 1.07
C PHE A 140 2.50 6.02 1.49
N ASN A 141 1.93 6.98 2.21
CA ASN A 141 2.72 8.10 2.76
C ASN A 141 3.84 7.62 3.70
N GLY A 142 3.57 6.62 4.53
CA GLY A 142 4.59 6.04 5.42
C GLY A 142 5.76 5.43 4.64
N VAL A 143 5.47 4.76 3.53
CA VAL A 143 6.50 4.20 2.63
C VAL A 143 7.34 5.31 1.99
N PHE A 144 6.69 6.34 1.43
CA PHE A 144 7.39 7.45 0.79
C PHE A 144 8.26 8.24 1.77
N GLU A 145 7.79 8.44 3.00
CA GLU A 145 8.55 9.11 4.05
C GLU A 145 9.86 8.37 4.37
N VAL A 146 9.84 7.03 4.49
CA VAL A 146 11.06 6.25 4.73
C VAL A 146 12.02 6.31 3.55
N LEU A 147 11.49 6.30 2.33
CA LEU A 147 12.28 6.39 1.11
C LEU A 147 12.83 7.81 0.88
N GLY A 148 12.41 8.81 1.65
CA GLY A 148 12.74 10.21 1.41
C GLY A 148 12.26 10.69 0.05
N ILE A 149 11.06 10.26 -0.36
CA ILE A 149 10.36 10.78 -1.53
C ILE A 149 9.34 11.79 -1.03
N ASP A 150 9.56 13.07 -1.33
CA ASP A 150 8.70 14.15 -0.86
C ASP A 150 7.47 14.27 -1.78
N VAL A 151 6.29 14.01 -1.21
CA VAL A 151 5.03 13.93 -1.93
C VAL A 151 3.88 14.57 -1.15
N ASP A 152 2.91 15.11 -1.88
CA ASP A 152 1.58 15.43 -1.36
C ASP A 152 0.54 14.45 -1.93
N GLY A 153 -0.09 13.69 -1.04
CA GLY A 153 -0.92 12.55 -1.39
C GLY A 153 -2.41 12.80 -1.15
N LYS A 154 -3.25 12.45 -2.13
CA LYS A 154 -4.71 12.44 -1.98
C LYS A 154 -5.36 11.31 -2.78
N GLU A 155 -6.53 10.88 -2.33
CA GLU A 155 -7.40 10.01 -3.12
C GLU A 155 -8.14 10.84 -4.18
N ILE A 156 -8.14 10.37 -5.43
CA ILE A 156 -8.76 11.05 -6.59
C ILE A 156 -9.93 10.27 -7.18
N GLU A 157 -10.00 8.95 -6.95
CA GLU A 157 -11.11 8.06 -7.34
C GLU A 157 -11.42 7.11 -6.19
N CYS A 158 -12.67 6.72 -6.01
CA CYS A 158 -13.11 5.92 -4.87
C CYS A 158 -14.25 4.96 -5.25
N VAL A 159 -14.09 3.68 -4.91
CA VAL A 159 -15.12 2.66 -5.17
C VAL A 159 -16.48 2.96 -4.54
N LEU A 160 -16.50 3.72 -3.43
CA LEU A 160 -17.72 4.16 -2.77
C LEU A 160 -18.45 5.30 -3.52
N SER A 161 -17.78 5.93 -4.48
CA SER A 161 -18.34 6.94 -5.37
C SER A 161 -18.82 6.37 -6.71
N GLY A 162 -18.72 5.05 -6.89
CA GLY A 162 -19.12 4.35 -8.11
C GLY A 162 -17.98 4.08 -9.08
N ASP A 163 -16.74 4.43 -8.72
CA ASP A 163 -15.56 4.11 -9.52
C ASP A 163 -15.18 2.62 -9.44
N ASP A 164 -14.45 2.12 -10.43
CA ASP A 164 -14.02 0.71 -10.48
C ASP A 164 -12.87 0.39 -9.50
N LYS A 165 -12.19 1.43 -9.00
CA LYS A 165 -11.00 1.33 -8.14
C LYS A 165 -10.89 2.53 -7.21
N CYS A 166 -10.04 2.42 -6.20
CA CYS A 166 -9.56 3.57 -5.44
C CYS A 166 -8.22 4.02 -6.03
N SER A 167 -8.13 5.27 -6.47
CA SER A 167 -6.90 5.82 -7.07
C SER A 167 -6.33 6.92 -6.17
N TYR A 168 -5.05 6.81 -5.86
CA TYR A 168 -4.32 7.74 -5.01
C TYR A 168 -3.23 8.43 -5.82
N LYS A 169 -3.27 9.76 -5.86
CA LYS A 169 -2.27 10.59 -6.53
C LYS A 169 -1.34 11.20 -5.51
N PHE A 170 -0.04 11.04 -5.75
CA PHE A 170 1.04 11.61 -4.95
C PHE A 170 1.83 12.57 -5.84
N ASP A 171 1.56 13.87 -5.70
CA ASP A 171 2.26 14.92 -6.43
C ASP A 171 3.68 15.06 -5.85
N LEU A 172 4.71 15.04 -6.71
CA LEU A 172 6.10 15.18 -6.28
C LEU A 172 6.37 16.65 -5.92
N LEU A 173 6.86 16.90 -4.69
CA LEU A 173 7.11 18.26 -4.20
C LEU A 173 8.50 18.80 -4.54
N GLY A 174 9.37 17.94 -5.08
CA GLY A 174 10.74 18.25 -5.49
C GLY A 174 10.93 18.29 -7.00
N GLU A 175 11.93 17.54 -7.48
CA GLU A 175 12.25 17.44 -8.91
C GLU A 175 11.40 16.37 -9.61
N GLU A 176 11.08 16.62 -10.88
CA GLU A 176 10.41 15.66 -11.76
C GLU A 176 11.26 14.40 -11.97
N LEU A 177 10.59 13.28 -12.23
CA LEU A 177 11.28 12.04 -12.58
C LEU A 177 11.93 12.13 -13.96
N ASP A 178 13.12 11.56 -14.08
CA ASP A 178 13.77 11.32 -15.36
C ASP A 178 12.85 10.53 -16.30
N ASP A 179 12.84 10.88 -17.59
CA ASP A 179 11.96 10.24 -18.60
C ASP A 179 12.13 8.71 -18.66
N LYS A 180 13.29 8.18 -18.26
CA LYS A 180 13.57 6.73 -18.20
C LYS A 180 12.86 6.01 -17.05
N LEU A 181 12.39 6.75 -16.06
CA LEU A 181 11.69 6.25 -14.88
C LEU A 181 10.18 6.44 -14.98
N VAL A 182 9.71 7.13 -16.02
CA VAL A 182 8.28 7.29 -16.31
C VAL A 182 7.76 5.98 -16.90
N ASP A 183 6.68 5.46 -16.33
CA ASP A 183 5.99 4.28 -16.85
C ASP A 183 5.19 4.65 -18.10
N GLU A 184 5.06 3.70 -19.02
CA GLU A 184 4.07 3.78 -20.09
C GLU A 184 2.66 3.71 -19.50
N GLU A 185 1.64 4.16 -20.23
CA GLU A 185 0.26 3.96 -19.79
C GLU A 185 -0.07 2.46 -19.74
N ILE A 186 -0.27 1.94 -18.53
CA ILE A 186 -0.78 0.58 -18.34
C ILE A 186 -2.25 0.59 -18.74
N SER A 187 -2.61 -0.20 -19.76
CA SER A 187 -4.02 -0.36 -20.14
C SER A 187 -4.79 -1.13 -19.06
N GLU A 188 -6.07 -0.80 -18.89
CA GLU A 188 -6.95 -1.47 -17.91
C GLU A 188 -7.12 -2.97 -18.22
N GLU A 189 -6.98 -3.33 -19.50
CA GLU A 189 -7.00 -4.72 -19.98
C GLU A 189 -5.86 -5.54 -19.36
N ALA A 190 -4.65 -4.99 -19.26
CA ALA A 190 -3.50 -5.66 -18.66
C ALA A 190 -3.71 -5.90 -17.15
N VAL A 191 -4.42 -5.00 -16.48
CA VAL A 191 -4.77 -5.17 -15.06
C VAL A 191 -5.84 -6.25 -14.90
N SER A 192 -6.87 -6.26 -15.75
CA SER A 192 -7.92 -7.28 -15.74
C SER A 192 -7.36 -8.69 -15.99
N GLU A 193 -6.42 -8.84 -16.93
CA GLU A 193 -5.75 -10.13 -17.17
C GLU A 193 -4.93 -10.60 -15.96
N PHE A 194 -4.25 -9.67 -15.27
CA PHE A 194 -3.52 -10.00 -14.03
C PHE A 194 -4.47 -10.46 -12.92
N LEU A 195 -5.57 -9.74 -12.69
CA LEU A 195 -6.59 -10.11 -11.70
C LEU A 195 -7.15 -11.50 -11.96
N ALA A 196 -7.42 -11.83 -13.23
CA ALA A 196 -7.90 -13.15 -13.63
C ALA A 196 -6.87 -14.28 -13.43
N SER A 197 -5.61 -13.96 -13.15
CA SER A 197 -4.51 -14.92 -12.95
C SER A 197 -4.13 -15.17 -11.50
N LEU A 198 -4.67 -14.38 -10.56
CA LEU A 198 -4.53 -14.57 -9.11
C LEU A 198 -5.43 -15.71 -8.61
#